data_AF-A0A924PTX9-F1
#
_entry.id   AF-A0A924PTX9-F1
#
_cell.length_a   1.000
_cell.length_b   1.000
_cell.length_c   1.000
_cell.angle_alpha   90.00
_cell.angle_beta   90.00
_cell.angle_gamma   90.00
#
_symmetry.space_group_name_H-M   'P 1'
#
loop_
_entity.id
_entity.type
_entity.pdbx_description
1 polymer ?
#
loop_
_entity_poly.entity_id
_entity_poly.type
_entity_poly.pdbx_seq_one_letter_code
_entity_poly.pdbx_strand_id
1 'polypeptide(L)'
;MDQITHLVEQHIRASQSHLRHIDELMQRAATLRTTQTIPHEAEARFAKFQTDRAQFAGELDAIRAQSKSDAAAASKRGEGLTGILETIGLELEKALTAIFEQDGHADRT
;
A
#
# COMPACT_ATOMS: atom_id res chain seq x y z
N MET A 1 0.78 16.74 25.41
CA MET A 1 0.07 16.09 24.29
C MET A 1 -0.71 14.92 24.86
N ASP A 2 -1.96 14.73 24.46
CA ASP A 2 -2.81 13.63 24.94
C ASP A 2 -2.36 12.29 24.33
N GLN A 3 -2.50 11.18 25.08
CA GLN A 3 -2.06 9.84 24.68
C GLN A 3 -2.74 9.38 23.37
N ILE A 4 -4.02 9.72 23.18
CA ILE A 4 -4.77 9.37 21.96
C ILE A 4 -4.25 10.19 20.78
N THR A 5 -3.90 11.46 21.00
CA THR A 5 -3.25 12.28 19.95
C THR A 5 -1.93 11.66 19.50
N HIS A 6 -1.14 11.11 20.42
CA HIS A 6 0.11 10.43 20.05
C HIS A 6 -0.12 9.16 19.23
N LEU A 7 -1.14 8.36 19.56
CA LEU A 7 -1.53 7.17 18.79
C LEU A 7 -1.97 7.52 17.37
N VAL A 8 -2.79 8.57 17.22
CA VAL A 8 -3.19 9.09 15.90
C VAL A 8 -1.95 9.40 15.05
N GLU A 9 -0.97 10.13 15.61
CA GLU A 9 0.26 10.45 14.90
C GLU A 9 1.11 9.21 14.55
N GLN A 10 1.14 8.21 15.43
CA GLN A 10 1.82 6.94 15.15
C GLN A 10 1.16 6.22 13.96
N HIS A 11 -0.16 6.10 13.94
CA HIS A 11 -0.89 5.49 12.83
C HIS A 11 -0.72 6.27 11.53
N ILE A 12 -0.72 7.61 11.58
CA ILE A 12 -0.44 8.44 10.41
C ILE A 12 0.96 8.13 9.87
N ARG A 13 1.99 8.12 10.72
CA ARG A 13 3.37 7.82 10.29
C ARG A 13 3.50 6.41 9.71
N ALA A 14 2.87 5.42 10.33
CA ALA A 14 2.87 4.04 9.85
C ALA A 14 2.19 3.92 8.48
N SER A 15 0.98 4.47 8.34
CA SER A 15 0.23 4.51 7.09
C SER A 15 1.02 5.22 5.97
N GLN A 16 1.69 6.33 6.26
CA GLN A 16 2.58 6.99 5.29
C GLN A 16 3.74 6.10 4.85
N SER A 17 4.32 5.33 5.77
CA SER A 17 5.40 4.41 5.46
C SER A 17 4.92 3.29 4.54
N HIS A 18 3.74 2.71 4.81
CA HIS A 18 3.16 1.68 3.95
C HIS A 18 2.79 2.21 2.57
N LEU A 19 2.23 3.42 2.47
CA LEU A 19 1.96 4.05 1.17
C LEU A 19 3.24 4.23 0.33
N ARG A 20 4.34 4.69 0.94
CA ARG A 20 5.63 4.79 0.25
C ARG A 20 6.15 3.43 -0.20
N HIS A 21 6.01 2.41 0.63
CA HIS A 21 6.41 1.05 0.27
C HIS A 21 5.60 0.52 -0.92
N ILE A 22 4.27 0.75 -0.92
CA ILE A 22 3.41 0.42 -2.07
C ILE A 22 3.87 1.18 -3.32
N ASP A 23 4.23 2.46 -3.21
CA ASP A 23 4.75 3.24 -4.33
C ASP A 23 6.05 2.63 -4.90
N GLU A 24 6.97 2.20 -4.04
CA GLU A 24 8.21 1.53 -4.45
C GLU A 24 7.93 0.20 -5.17
N LEU A 25 7.01 -0.61 -4.64
CA LEU A 25 6.60 -1.87 -5.27
C LEU A 25 5.93 -1.62 -6.63
N MET A 26 5.06 -0.60 -6.74
CA MET A 26 4.43 -0.20 -8.00
C MET A 26 5.45 0.30 -9.03
N GLN A 27 6.49 1.01 -8.59
CA GLN A 27 7.60 1.41 -9.46
C GLN A 27 8.39 0.19 -9.95
N ARG A 28 8.67 -0.79 -9.10
CA ARG A 28 9.29 -2.06 -9.51
C ARG A 28 8.41 -2.79 -10.53
N ALA A 29 7.10 -2.86 -10.30
CA ALA A 29 6.14 -3.41 -11.25
C ALA A 29 6.21 -2.71 -12.61
N ALA A 30 6.27 -1.38 -12.61
CA ALA A 30 6.37 -0.59 -13.84
C ALA A 30 7.67 -0.86 -14.60
N THR A 31 8.80 -1.03 -13.91
CA THR A 31 10.07 -1.44 -14.53
C THR A 31 9.98 -2.85 -15.12
N LEU A 32 9.36 -3.81 -14.43
CA LEU A 32 9.16 -5.15 -14.98
C LEU A 32 8.32 -5.12 -16.26
N ARG A 33 7.29 -4.27 -16.32
CA ARG A 33 6.47 -4.12 -17.52
C ARG A 33 7.22 -3.66 -18.75
N THR A 34 8.38 -3.02 -18.61
CA THR A 34 9.21 -2.61 -19.75
C THR A 34 10.16 -3.71 -20.20
N THR A 35 10.49 -4.66 -19.33
CA THR A 35 11.44 -5.75 -19.60
C THR A 35 10.78 -7.08 -19.92
N GLN A 36 9.54 -7.29 -19.50
CA GLN A 36 8.83 -8.57 -19.62
C GLN A 36 7.33 -8.39 -19.85
N THR A 37 6.73 -9.36 -20.56
CA THR A 37 5.28 -9.42 -20.74
C THR A 37 4.66 -9.96 -19.46
N ILE A 38 3.93 -9.12 -18.74
CA ILE A 38 3.15 -9.55 -17.58
C ILE A 38 1.80 -10.15 -18.01
N PRO A 39 1.28 -11.18 -17.31
CA PRO A 39 -0.06 -11.70 -17.57
C PRO A 39 -1.13 -10.62 -17.39
N HIS A 40 -2.18 -10.64 -18.21
CA HIS A 40 -3.31 -9.70 -18.12
C HIS A 40 -3.96 -9.69 -16.73
N GLU A 41 -4.00 -10.84 -16.04
CA GLU A 41 -4.50 -10.92 -14.67
C GLU A 41 -3.62 -10.14 -13.68
N ALA A 42 -2.30 -10.19 -13.83
CA ALA A 42 -1.38 -9.41 -13.01
C ALA A 42 -1.53 -7.90 -13.30
N GLU A 43 -1.74 -7.53 -14.56
CA GLU A 43 -1.98 -6.14 -14.96
C GLU A 43 -3.26 -5.56 -14.35
N ALA A 44 -4.36 -6.33 -14.36
CA ALA A 44 -5.61 -5.95 -13.69
C ALA A 44 -5.42 -5.77 -12.17
N ARG A 45 -4.62 -6.64 -11.53
CA ARG A 45 -4.29 -6.50 -10.10
C ARG A 45 -3.48 -5.23 -9.82
N PHE A 46 -2.48 -4.91 -10.64
CA PHE A 46 -1.72 -3.66 -10.50
C PHE A 46 -2.59 -2.40 -10.65
N ALA A 47 -3.54 -2.40 -11.59
CA ALA A 47 -4.48 -1.29 -11.75
C ALA A 47 -5.39 -1.11 -10.52
N LYS A 48 -5.84 -2.22 -9.93
CA LYS A 48 -6.59 -2.21 -8.67
C LYS A 48 -5.75 -1.62 -7.54
N PHE A 49 -4.53 -2.09 -7.34
CA PHE A 49 -3.63 -1.57 -6.30
C PHE A 49 -3.34 -0.07 -6.44
N GLN A 50 -3.26 0.44 -7.67
CA GLN A 50 -3.08 1.88 -7.91
C GLN A 50 -4.31 2.69 -7.47
N THR A 51 -5.51 2.19 -7.77
CA THR A 51 -6.78 2.82 -7.35
C THR A 51 -6.90 2.82 -5.83
N ASP A 52 -6.64 1.67 -5.22
CA ASP A 52 -6.67 1.46 -3.78
C ASP A 52 -5.68 2.40 -3.08
N ARG A 53 -4.44 2.50 -3.57
CA ARG A 53 -3.42 3.43 -3.06
C ARG A 53 -3.90 4.89 -3.09
N ALA A 54 -4.52 5.33 -4.18
CA ALA A 54 -5.02 6.70 -4.30
C ALA A 54 -6.15 6.99 -3.30
N GLN A 55 -7.06 6.03 -3.12
CA GLN A 55 -8.13 6.12 -2.14
C GLN A 55 -7.57 6.23 -0.71
N PHE A 56 -6.63 5.37 -0.34
CA PHE A 56 -6.05 5.37 1.02
C PHE A 56 -5.18 6.58 1.32
N ALA A 57 -4.50 7.14 0.32
CA ALA A 57 -3.83 8.42 0.46
C ALA A 57 -4.83 9.54 0.83
N GLY A 58 -5.99 9.57 0.16
CA GLY A 58 -7.07 10.51 0.48
C GLY A 58 -7.66 10.29 1.87
N GLU A 59 -7.83 9.03 2.29
CA GLU A 59 -8.31 8.70 3.64
C GLU A 59 -7.32 9.14 4.73
N LEU A 60 -6.02 8.95 4.49
CA LEU A 60 -4.98 9.41 5.40
C LEU A 60 -4.96 10.93 5.56
N ASP A 61 -5.13 11.66 4.46
CA ASP A 61 -5.25 13.12 4.49
C ASP A 61 -6.52 13.57 5.24
N ALA A 62 -7.62 12.84 5.09
CA ALA A 62 -8.84 13.10 5.85
C ALA A 62 -8.63 12.89 7.37
N ILE A 63 -7.95 11.82 7.77
CA ILE A 63 -7.59 11.56 9.19
C ILE A 63 -6.69 12.69 9.72
N ARG A 64 -5.73 13.17 8.93
CA ARG A 64 -4.86 14.29 9.29
C ARG A 64 -5.63 15.61 9.44
N ALA A 65 -6.64 15.83 8.61
CA ALA A 65 -7.48 17.03 8.62
C ALA A 65 -8.53 17.01 9.75
N GLN A 66 -8.85 15.84 10.33
CA GLN A 66 -9.75 15.78 11.47
C GLN A 66 -9.15 16.52 12.68
N SER A 67 -9.94 17.47 13.21
CA SER A 67 -9.54 18.28 14.36
C SER A 67 -9.35 17.42 15.61
N LYS A 68 -8.43 17.83 16.50
CA LYS A 68 -8.10 17.14 17.77
C LYS A 68 -9.30 16.89 18.71
N SER A 69 -10.45 17.52 18.46
CA SER A 69 -11.70 17.30 19.20
C SER A 69 -12.25 15.87 19.09
N ASP A 70 -11.87 15.10 18.06
CA ASP A 70 -12.29 13.70 17.92
C ASP A 70 -11.08 12.76 17.69
N ALA A 71 -10.11 12.86 18.60
CA ALA A 71 -8.89 12.06 18.56
C ALA A 71 -9.17 10.54 18.64
N ALA A 72 -10.23 10.12 19.35
CA ALA A 72 -10.58 8.71 19.48
C ALA A 72 -11.07 8.11 18.15
N ALA A 73 -11.95 8.81 17.42
CA ALA A 73 -12.38 8.35 16.09
C ALA A 73 -11.22 8.37 15.10
N ALA A 74 -10.38 9.41 15.12
CA ALA A 74 -9.18 9.50 14.28
C ALA A 74 -8.21 8.34 14.56
N SER A 75 -8.03 7.95 15.83
CA SER A 75 -7.14 6.84 16.21
C SER A 75 -7.64 5.51 15.64
N LYS A 76 -8.94 5.22 15.83
CA LYS A 76 -9.54 3.98 15.33
C LYS A 76 -9.50 3.88 13.80
N ARG A 77 -9.73 5.00 13.09
CA ARG A 77 -9.59 5.04 11.63
C ARG A 77 -8.14 4.84 11.20
N GLY A 78 -7.19 5.49 11.88
CA GLY A 78 -5.77 5.34 11.61
C GLY A 78 -5.28 3.90 11.78
N GLU A 79 -5.73 3.21 12.82
CA GLU A 79 -5.43 1.79 13.04
C GLU A 79 -5.94 0.92 11.88
N GLY A 80 -7.21 1.06 11.53
CA GLY A 80 -7.81 0.31 10.41
C GLY A 80 -7.10 0.57 9.09
N LEU A 81 -6.80 1.84 8.79
CA LEU A 81 -6.06 2.22 7.59
C LEU A 81 -4.65 1.61 7.56
N THR A 82 -3.95 1.60 8.69
CA THR A 82 -2.62 1.01 8.80
C THR A 82 -2.63 -0.49 8.43
N GLY A 83 -3.58 -1.25 8.97
CA GLY A 83 -3.70 -2.69 8.71
C GLY A 83 -4.12 -3.03 7.27
N ILE A 84 -4.99 -2.21 6.68
CA ILE A 84 -5.35 -2.36 5.26
C ILE A 84 -4.13 -2.13 4.37
N LEU A 85 -3.38 -1.05 4.62
CA LEU A 85 -2.18 -0.72 3.84
C LEU A 85 -1.08 -1.78 3.98
N GLU A 86 -0.91 -2.37 5.16
CA GLU A 86 0.00 -3.50 5.38
C GLU A 86 -0.41 -4.71 4.52
N THR A 87 -1.69 -5.07 4.55
CA THR A 87 -2.22 -6.20 3.78
C THR A 87 -2.00 -6.01 2.28
N ILE A 88 -2.29 -4.81 1.76
CA ILE A 88 -2.10 -4.50 0.34
C ILE A 88 -0.63 -4.54 -0.05
N GLY A 89 0.27 -4.01 0.79
CA GLY A 89 1.71 -4.10 0.57
C GLY A 89 2.16 -5.56 0.42
N LEU A 90 1.70 -6.44 1.32
CA LEU A 90 1.99 -7.87 1.27
C LEU A 90 1.42 -8.57 0.03
N GLU A 91 0.19 -8.24 -0.37
CA GLU A 91 -0.41 -8.80 -1.58
C GLU A 91 0.31 -8.37 -2.85
N LEU A 92 0.73 -7.10 -2.93
CA LEU A 92 1.50 -6.57 -4.04
C LEU A 92 2.91 -7.19 -4.10
N GLU A 93 3.57 -7.36 -2.97
CA GLU A 93 4.86 -8.06 -2.89
C GLU A 93 4.75 -9.50 -3.38
N LYS A 94 3.74 -10.25 -2.92
CA LYS A 94 3.47 -11.61 -3.40
C LYS A 94 3.21 -11.67 -4.90
N ALA A 95 2.42 -10.72 -5.42
CA ALA A 95 2.14 -10.64 -6.85
C ALA A 95 3.41 -10.39 -7.67
N LEU A 96 4.32 -9.53 -7.18
CA LEU A 96 5.61 -9.28 -7.82
C LEU A 96 6.52 -10.50 -7.76
N THR A 97 6.64 -11.16 -6.61
CA THR A 97 7.47 -12.36 -6.45
C THR A 97 7.00 -13.49 -7.38
N ALA A 98 5.69 -13.73 -7.49
CA ALA A 98 5.15 -14.73 -8.39
C ALA A 98 5.54 -14.47 -9.87
N ILE A 99 5.59 -13.20 -10.29
CA ILE A 99 6.03 -12.81 -11.63
C ILE A 99 7.53 -13.06 -11.82
N PHE A 100 8.37 -12.81 -10.81
CA PHE A 100 9.80 -13.12 -10.85
C PHE A 100 10.08 -14.64 -10.91
N GLU A 101 9.34 -15.44 -10.14
CA GLU A 101 9.53 -16.90 -10.11
C GLU A 101 9.12 -17.58 -11.42
N GLN A 102 8.15 -17.02 -12.15
CA GLN A 102 7.75 -17.52 -13.47
C GLN A 102 8.85 -17.33 -14.53
N ASP A 103 9.70 -16.30 -14.41
CA ASP A 103 10.78 -16.01 -15.37
C ASP A 103 12.00 -16.94 -15.15
N GLY A 104 12.33 -17.24 -13.89
CA GLY A 104 13.44 -18.13 -13.53
C GLY A 104 13.25 -19.61 -13.94
N HIS A 105 12.07 -20.00 -14.40
CA HIS A 105 11.79 -21.36 -14.88
C HIS A 105 11.90 -21.50 -16.42
N ALA A 106 12.02 -20.40 -17.16
CA ALA A 106 12.09 -20.43 -18.63
C ALA A 106 13.50 -20.71 -19.20
N ASP A 107 14.54 -20.72 -18.36
CA ASP A 107 15.95 -20.93 -18.77
C ASP A 107 16.46 -22.37 -18.54
N ARG A 108 15.56 -23.37 -18.51
CA ARG A 108 15.93 -24.78 -18.28
C ARG A 108 15.17 -25.77 -19.18
N THR A 109 15.21 -25.57 -20.49
CA THR A 109 14.92 -26.64 -21.47
C THR A 109 15.75 -26.49 -22.72
#